data_AF-A0A1Y1Z6F4-F1
#
_entry.id   AF-A0A1Y1Z6F4-F1
#
_cell.length_a   1.000
_cell.length_b   1.000
_cell.length_c   1.000
_cell.angle_alpha   90.00
_cell.angle_beta   90.00
_cell.angle_gamma   90.00
#
_symmetry.space_group_name_H-M   'P 1'
#
loop_
_entity.id
_entity.type
_entity.pdbx_description
1 polymer ?
#
loop_
_entity_poly.entity_id
_entity_poly.type
_entity_poly.pdbx_seq_one_letter_code
_entity_poly.pdbx_strand_id
1 'polypeptide(L)'
;RLSNLEPDSTQFWGYVLLIATYVLFVLFMYAIVVSKLMPYTGNKYLDWIKEDTYYCLLIPVTWFVSVYAVFWNWMGMKFFRHN
;
A
#
# COMPACT_ATOMS: atom_id res chain seq x y z
N ARG A 1 15.55 -33.29 3.59
CA ARG A 1 16.55 -32.46 4.32
C ARG A 1 17.15 -31.38 3.39
N LEU A 2 16.32 -30.76 2.53
CA LEU A 2 16.72 -29.72 1.57
C LEU A 2 16.20 -28.32 1.96
N SER A 3 15.26 -28.24 2.91
CA SER A 3 14.65 -27.00 3.42
C SER A 3 15.57 -26.15 4.31
N ASN A 4 16.84 -26.54 4.49
CA ASN A 4 17.80 -25.83 5.34
C ASN A 4 18.94 -25.17 4.52
N LEU A 5 18.88 -25.25 3.18
CA LEU A 5 19.87 -24.68 2.26
C LEU A 5 19.38 -23.42 1.53
N GLU A 6 18.08 -23.15 1.56
CA GLU A 6 17.56 -21.86 1.11
C GLU A 6 17.80 -20.85 2.24
N PRO A 7 18.49 -19.72 1.99
CA PRO A 7 18.54 -18.66 2.99
C PRO A 7 17.10 -18.30 3.37
N ASP A 8 16.83 -18.09 4.67
CA ASP A 8 15.53 -17.65 5.25
C ASP A 8 15.10 -16.24 4.78
N SER A 9 15.30 -15.94 3.50
CA SER A 9 14.90 -14.74 2.77
C SER A 9 13.38 -14.55 2.82
N THR A 10 12.61 -15.64 2.91
CA THR A 10 11.15 -15.61 3.03
C THR A 10 10.68 -14.86 4.27
N GLN A 11 11.35 -15.04 5.42
CA GLN A 11 11.01 -14.31 6.65
C GLN A 11 11.35 -12.82 6.52
N PHE A 12 12.49 -12.50 5.90
CA PHE A 12 12.90 -11.12 5.64
C PHE A 12 11.87 -10.39 4.76
N TRP A 13 11.43 -11.00 3.66
CA TRP A 13 10.39 -10.45 2.79
C TRP A 13 9.05 -10.30 3.51
N GLY A 14 8.72 -11.21 4.42
CA GLY A 14 7.56 -11.09 5.30
C GLY A 14 7.61 -9.83 6.18
N TYR A 15 8.74 -9.58 6.85
CA TYR A 15 8.93 -8.37 7.66
C TYR A 15 8.91 -7.09 6.82
N VAL A 16 9.54 -7.09 5.65
CA VAL A 16 9.51 -5.96 4.72
C VAL A 16 8.07 -5.64 4.30
N LEU A 17 7.26 -6.65 3.99
CA LEU A 17 5.87 -6.47 3.59
C LEU A 17 5.01 -5.93 4.74
N LEU A 18 5.22 -6.41 5.97
CA LEU A 18 4.54 -5.89 7.17
C LEU A 18 4.91 -4.42 7.45
N ILE A 19 6.19 -4.06 7.34
CA ILE A 19 6.64 -2.67 7.53
C ILE A 19 6.06 -1.78 6.42
N ALA A 20 6.10 -2.22 5.17
CA ALA A 20 5.57 -1.45 4.05
C ALA A 20 4.06 -1.21 4.19
N THR A 21 3.28 -2.22 4.57
CA THR A 21 1.84 -2.07 4.82
C THR A 21 1.54 -1.16 6.00
N TYR A 22 2.33 -1.24 7.09
CA TYR A 22 2.20 -0.32 8.21
C TYR A 22 2.47 1.14 7.82
N VAL A 23 3.56 1.40 7.09
CA VAL A 23 3.89 2.76 6.62
C VAL A 23 2.81 3.32 5.70
N LEU A 24 2.33 2.52 4.75
CA LEU A 24 1.21 2.91 3.88
C LEU A 24 -0.06 3.21 4.69
N PHE A 25 -0.38 2.39 5.68
CA PHE A 25 -1.52 2.63 6.56
C PHE A 25 -1.41 3.96 7.32
N VAL A 26 -0.24 4.26 7.89
CA VAL A 26 0.02 5.54 8.59
C VAL A 26 -0.08 6.72 7.63
N LEU A 27 0.46 6.60 6.40
CA LEU A 27 0.36 7.64 5.38
C LEU A 27 -1.09 7.93 4.98
N PHE A 28 -1.89 6.90 4.75
CA PHE A 28 -3.32 7.07 4.45
C PHE A 28 -4.09 7.65 5.62
N MET A 29 -3.81 7.20 6.85
CA MET A 29 -4.43 7.75 8.06
C MET A 29 -4.09 9.23 8.23
N TYR A 30 -2.83 9.61 7.99
CA TYR A 30 -2.37 10.99 8.03
C TYR A 30 -3.05 11.84 6.96
N ALA A 31 -3.12 11.35 5.72
CA ALA A 31 -3.75 12.06 4.61
C ALA A 31 -5.25 12.35 4.88
N ILE A 32 -5.97 11.38 5.46
CA ILE A 32 -7.42 11.50 5.70
C ILE A 32 -7.74 12.37 6.93
N VAL A 33 -7.05 12.12 8.06
CA VAL A 33 -7.41 12.70 9.36
C VAL A 33 -6.61 13.96 9.65
N VAL A 34 -5.29 13.93 9.42
CA VAL A 34 -4.39 14.99 9.85
C VAL A 34 -4.38 16.15 8.86
N SER A 35 -4.52 15.90 7.56
CA SER A 35 -4.54 16.99 6.56
C SER A 35 -5.72 17.96 6.76
N LYS A 36 -6.90 17.45 7.19
CA LYS A 36 -8.07 18.29 7.47
C LYS A 36 -7.98 19.06 8.79
N LEU A 37 -7.21 18.57 9.75
CA LEU A 37 -7.12 19.16 11.08
C LEU A 37 -6.06 20.29 11.16
N MET A 38 -5.05 20.28 10.28
CA MET A 38 -3.92 21.20 10.37
C MET A 38 -4.24 22.59 9.77
N PRO A 39 -3.88 23.70 10.44
CA PRO A 39 -3.94 25.04 9.86
C PRO A 39 -2.92 25.21 8.72
N TYR A 40 -3.14 26.17 7.82
CA TYR A 40 -2.25 26.44 6.68
C TYR A 40 -0.83 26.70 7.19
N THR A 41 0.10 25.84 6.78
CA THR A 41 1.47 25.83 7.33
C THR A 41 2.43 26.66 6.47
N GLY A 42 1.95 27.20 5.34
CA GLY A 42 2.74 28.04 4.43
C GLY A 42 3.74 27.27 3.58
N ASN A 43 3.77 25.94 3.69
CA ASN A 43 4.60 25.06 2.87
C ASN A 43 3.79 24.52 1.71
N LYS A 44 4.24 24.81 0.47
CA LYS A 44 3.48 24.60 -0.77
C LYS A 44 2.98 23.16 -0.96
N TYR A 45 3.78 22.18 -0.53
CA TYR A 45 3.42 20.75 -0.62
C TYR A 45 2.34 20.34 0.38
N LEU A 46 2.39 20.89 1.60
CA LEU A 46 1.44 20.56 2.67
C LEU A 46 0.09 21.24 2.43
N ASP A 47 0.11 22.48 1.92
CA ASP A 47 -1.11 23.20 1.57
C ASP A 47 -1.81 22.57 0.34
N TRP A 48 -1.04 22.05 -0.63
CA TRP A 48 -1.59 21.32 -1.78
C TRP A 48 -2.31 20.02 -1.35
N ILE A 49 -1.70 19.22 -0.47
CA ILE A 49 -2.34 18.01 0.08
C ILE A 49 -3.61 18.34 0.87
N LYS A 50 -3.66 19.50 1.53
CA LYS A 50 -4.82 19.96 2.27
C LYS A 50 -5.97 20.42 1.36
N GLU A 51 -5.66 21.13 0.28
CA GLU A 51 -6.66 21.54 -0.72
C GLU A 51 -7.22 20.35 -1.52
N ASP A 52 -6.49 19.23 -1.53
CA ASP A 52 -6.91 18.02 -2.24
C ASP A 52 -7.93 17.18 -1.44
N THR A 53 -9.18 17.65 -1.45
CA THR A 53 -10.30 17.02 -0.72
C THR A 53 -10.88 15.80 -1.41
N TYR A 54 -10.68 15.67 -2.73
CA TYR A 54 -11.37 14.67 -3.57
C TYR A 54 -10.50 13.44 -3.86
N TYR A 55 -9.19 13.61 -4.07
CA TYR A 55 -8.30 12.48 -4.41
C TYR A 55 -7.75 11.76 -3.18
N CYS A 56 -7.81 12.37 -1.99
CA CYS A 56 -7.27 11.80 -0.75
C CYS A 56 -7.82 10.41 -0.40
N LEU A 57 -9.11 10.17 -0.67
CA LEU A 57 -9.77 8.88 -0.43
C LEU A 57 -9.72 7.95 -1.65
N LEU A 58 -9.59 8.53 -2.85
CA LEU A 58 -9.46 7.80 -4.10
C LEU A 58 -8.13 7.03 -4.19
N ILE A 59 -7.04 7.60 -3.71
CA ILE A 59 -5.70 6.98 -3.73
C ILE A 59 -5.65 5.66 -2.92
N PRO A 60 -6.06 5.60 -1.63
CA PRO A 60 -6.07 4.33 -0.90
C PRO A 60 -7.01 3.30 -1.53
N VAL A 61 -8.19 3.73 -2.00
CA VAL A 61 -9.15 2.83 -2.64
C VAL A 61 -8.59 2.24 -3.93
N THR A 62 -8.02 3.06 -4.82
CA THR A 62 -7.40 2.58 -6.06
C THR A 62 -6.21 1.67 -5.79
N TRP A 63 -5.42 1.96 -4.75
CA TRP A 63 -4.33 1.10 -4.30
C TRP A 63 -4.85 -0.29 -3.88
N PHE A 64 -5.85 -0.39 -2.99
CA PHE A 64 -6.41 -1.67 -2.57
C PHE A 64 -7.03 -2.47 -3.74
N VAL A 65 -7.77 -1.79 -4.62
CA VAL A 65 -8.40 -2.41 -5.80
C VAL A 65 -7.35 -2.95 -6.76
N SER A 66 -6.24 -2.22 -6.99
CA SER A 66 -5.17 -2.67 -7.89
C SER A 66 -4.47 -3.93 -7.39
N VAL A 67 -4.17 -4.04 -6.09
CA VAL A 67 -3.58 -5.25 -5.49
C VAL A 67 -4.50 -6.46 -5.69
N TYR A 68 -5.79 -6.29 -5.44
CA TYR A 68 -6.76 -7.36 -5.63
C TYR A 68 -6.87 -7.78 -7.10
N ALA A 69 -6.90 -6.82 -8.02
CA ALA A 69 -6.97 -7.07 -9.46
C ALA A 69 -5.73 -7.83 -9.97
N VAL A 70 -4.53 -7.42 -9.56
CA VAL A 70 -3.28 -8.08 -9.95
C VAL A 70 -3.20 -9.49 -9.38
N PHE A 71 -3.58 -9.67 -8.11
CA PHE A 71 -3.59 -10.99 -7.48
C PHE A 71 -4.57 -11.94 -8.18
N TRP A 72 -5.78 -11.47 -8.47
CA TRP A 72 -6.79 -12.26 -9.16
C TRP A 72 -6.40 -12.58 -10.61
N ASN A 73 -5.81 -11.61 -11.31
CA ASN A 73 -5.31 -11.80 -12.67
C ASN A 73 -4.19 -12.86 -12.70
N TRP A 74 -3.25 -12.79 -11.75
CA TRP A 74 -2.19 -13.77 -11.61
C TRP A 74 -2.71 -15.17 -11.26
N MET A 75 -3.68 -15.24 -10.35
CA MET A 75 -4.34 -16.50 -9.97
C MET A 75 -5.06 -17.13 -11.18
N GLY A 76 -5.75 -16.33 -11.98
CA GLY A 76 -6.39 -16.78 -13.21
C GLY A 76 -5.40 -17.44 -14.18
N MET A 77 -4.27 -16.78 -14.45
CA MET A 77 -3.22 -17.35 -15.30
C MET A 77 -2.65 -18.68 -14.76
N LYS A 78 -2.54 -18.81 -13.44
CA LYS A 78 -2.11 -20.08 -12.81
C LYS A 78 -3.15 -21.18 -12.99
N PHE A 79 -4.44 -20.90 -12.83
CA PHE A 79 -5.51 -21.86 -13.03
C PHE A 79 -5.58 -22.36 -14.47
N PHE A 80 -5.47 -21.46 -15.47
CA PHE A 80 -5.51 -21.84 -16.89
C PHE A 80 -4.27 -22.60 -17.37
N ARG A 81 -3.18 -22.62 -16.60
CA ARG A 81 -1.93 -23.29 -16.98
C ARG A 81 -1.79 -24.69 -16.37
N HIS A 82 -2.56 -24.98 -15.33
CA HIS A 82 -2.55 -26.26 -14.61
C HIS A 82 -3.83 -27.09 -14.83
N ASN A 83 -4.70 -26.64 -15.73
CA ASN A 83 -5.87 -27.34 -16.27
C ASN A 83 -5.74 -27.44 -17.79
#